data_AF-A0A967F675-F1
#
_entry.id   AF-A0A967F675-F1
#
_cell.length_a   1.000
_cell.length_b   1.000
_cell.length_c   1.000
_cell.angle_alpha   90.00
_cell.angle_beta   90.00
_cell.angle_gamma   90.00
#
_symmetry.space_group_name_H-M   'P 1'
#
loop_
_entity.id
_entity.type
_entity.pdbx_description
1 polymer ?
#
loop_
_entity_poly.entity_id
_entity_poly.type
_entity_poly.pdbx_seq_one_letter_code
_entity_poly.pdbx_strand_id
1 'polypeptide(L)'
;MNQPDTRMRRLPERGSKDFELACRIIDEARVCHVGFAVDGQPYVLPMACARRDRDLLLHGSVASRLVKVLGGGAPCCVTVTHLDGLVLARSAFHSSMNYRSVMV
;
A
#
# COMPACT_ATOMS: atom_id res chain seq x y z
N MET A 1 0.52 -2.96 21.19
CA MET A 1 -0.09 -3.43 19.92
C MET A 1 0.83 -4.50 19.34
N ASN A 2 0.28 -5.66 18.97
CA ASN A 2 1.08 -6.67 18.28
C ASN A 2 1.57 -6.09 16.95
N GLN A 3 2.84 -6.37 16.63
CA GLN A 3 3.44 -5.95 15.38
C GLN A 3 2.62 -6.51 14.19
N PRO A 4 2.35 -5.71 13.13
CA PRO A 4 1.65 -6.21 11.96
C PRO A 4 2.45 -7.34 11.28
N ASP A 5 1.76 -8.39 10.82
CA ASP A 5 2.39 -9.47 10.07
C ASP A 5 2.70 -9.02 8.64
N THR A 6 3.99 -8.82 8.36
CA THR A 6 4.52 -8.39 7.06
C THR A 6 5.22 -9.53 6.31
N ARG A 7 4.97 -10.79 6.68
CA ARG A 7 5.62 -11.95 6.05
C ARG A 7 4.99 -12.28 4.69
N MET A 8 5.79 -12.23 3.63
CA MET A 8 5.39 -12.72 2.30
C MET A 8 5.31 -14.25 2.30
N ARG A 9 4.19 -14.80 1.82
CA ARG A 9 3.96 -16.26 1.77
C ARG A 9 4.01 -16.86 0.37
N ARG A 10 3.55 -16.12 -0.64
CA ARG A 10 3.51 -16.56 -2.05
C ARG A 10 4.63 -15.88 -2.82
N LEU A 11 5.45 -16.69 -3.51
CA LEU A 11 6.64 -16.22 -4.24
C LEU A 11 7.49 -15.25 -3.39
N PRO A 12 7.87 -15.63 -2.15
CA PRO A 12 8.56 -14.74 -1.22
C PRO A 12 9.89 -14.20 -1.78
N GLU A 13 10.52 -14.91 -2.72
CA GLU A 13 11.71 -14.49 -3.46
C GLU A 13 11.49 -13.22 -4.30
N ARG A 14 10.24 -12.86 -4.61
CA ARG A 14 9.88 -11.60 -5.28
C ARG A 14 9.68 -10.43 -4.31
N GLY A 15 9.72 -10.69 -3.00
CA GLY A 15 9.51 -9.70 -1.96
C GLY A 15 10.82 -9.17 -1.38
N SER A 16 10.76 -7.98 -0.77
CA SER A 16 11.90 -7.35 -0.10
C SER A 16 11.45 -6.61 1.15
N LYS A 17 12.31 -6.60 2.18
CA LYS A 17 12.16 -5.78 3.40
C LYS A 17 13.14 -4.61 3.45
N ASP A 18 13.77 -4.30 2.31
CA ASP A 18 14.67 -3.17 2.15
C ASP A 18 13.88 -1.86 2.28
N PHE A 19 14.24 -1.07 3.30
CA PHE A 19 13.61 0.21 3.60
C PHE A 19 13.83 1.25 2.49
N GLU A 20 15.01 1.29 1.88
CA GLU A 20 15.34 2.26 0.83
C GLU A 20 14.62 1.92 -0.47
N LEU A 21 14.46 0.62 -0.76
CA LEU A 21 13.61 0.19 -1.87
C LEU A 21 12.14 0.58 -1.63
N ALA A 22 11.62 0.39 -0.41
CA ALA A 22 10.26 0.78 -0.08
C ALA A 22 10.07 2.30 -0.22
N CYS A 23 11.02 3.10 0.27
CA CYS A 23 11.03 4.55 0.12
C CYS A 23 10.98 4.99 -1.35
N ARG A 24 11.83 4.44 -2.20
CA ARG A 24 11.84 4.76 -3.64
C ARG A 24 10.52 4.45 -4.34
N ILE A 25 9.90 3.31 -4.02
CA ILE A 25 8.60 2.95 -4.59
C ILE A 25 7.51 3.96 -4.19
N ILE A 26 7.53 4.42 -2.93
CA ILE A 26 6.59 5.44 -2.43
C ILE A 26 6.87 6.81 -3.08
N ASP A 27 8.14 7.20 -3.24
CA ASP A 27 8.51 8.49 -3.84
C ASP A 27 8.09 8.62 -5.30
N GLU A 28 8.07 7.50 -6.03
CA GLU A 28 7.58 7.45 -7.40
C GLU A 28 6.03 7.51 -7.48
N ALA A 29 5.32 7.31 -6.36
CA ALA A 29 3.88 7.22 -6.32
C ALA A 29 3.17 8.57 -6.27
N ARG A 30 2.13 8.71 -7.09
CA ARG A 30 1.16 9.83 -7.00
C ARG A 30 -0.10 9.47 -6.24
N VAL A 31 -0.43 8.18 -6.21
CA VAL A 31 -1.66 7.63 -5.62
C VAL A 31 -1.30 6.41 -4.79
N CYS A 32 -1.91 6.31 -3.61
CA CYS A 32 -1.97 5.12 -2.79
C CYS A 32 -3.43 4.73 -2.54
N HIS A 33 -3.62 3.52 -2.02
CA HIS A 33 -4.91 3.02 -1.55
C HIS A 33 -4.84 2.80 -0.04
N VAL A 34 -5.70 3.49 0.70
CA VAL A 34 -5.72 3.43 2.17
C VAL A 34 -6.86 2.51 2.60
N GLY A 35 -6.49 1.33 3.10
CA GLY A 35 -7.38 0.34 3.67
C GLY A 35 -7.57 0.56 5.17
N PHE A 36 -8.82 0.66 5.63
CA PHE A 36 -9.16 0.77 7.06
C PHE A 36 -10.51 0.10 7.33
N ALA A 37 -10.80 -0.21 8.59
CA ALA A 37 -12.08 -0.80 9.00
C ALA A 37 -12.82 0.09 9.99
N VAL A 38 -14.14 0.17 9.84
CA VAL A 38 -15.05 0.83 10.79
C VAL A 38 -16.15 -0.16 11.10
N ASP A 39 -16.37 -0.49 12.38
CA ASP A 39 -17.38 -1.44 12.83
C ASP A 39 -17.33 -2.80 12.09
N GLY A 40 -16.10 -3.28 11.81
CA GLY A 40 -15.86 -4.52 11.07
C GLY A 40 -16.00 -4.43 9.56
N GLN A 41 -16.48 -3.31 9.01
CA GLN A 41 -16.59 -3.09 7.56
C GLN A 41 -15.27 -2.54 7.00
N PRO A 42 -14.59 -3.24 6.07
CA PRO A 42 -13.43 -2.72 5.39
C PRO A 42 -13.80 -1.68 4.33
N TYR A 43 -12.97 -0.64 4.22
CA TYR A 43 -13.01 0.38 3.18
C TYR A 43 -11.62 0.57 2.59
N VAL A 44 -11.55 0.89 1.30
CA VAL A 44 -10.31 1.23 0.60
C VAL A 44 -10.54 2.50 -0.20
N LEU A 45 -9.78 3.56 0.11
CA LEU A 45 -9.92 4.85 -0.57
C LEU A 45 -8.63 5.18 -1.35
N PRO A 46 -8.74 5.57 -2.63
CA PRO A 46 -7.60 6.13 -3.36
C PRO A 46 -7.30 7.54 -2.83
N MET A 47 -6.04 7.81 -2.54
CA MET A 47 -5.56 9.10 -2.02
C MET A 47 -4.23 9.46 -2.63
N ALA A 48 -3.95 10.76 -2.79
CA ALA A 48 -2.57 11.17 -3.02
C ALA A 48 -1.76 10.97 -1.72
N CYS A 49 -0.55 10.45 -1.87
CA CYS A 49 0.40 10.25 -0.79
C CYS A 49 1.69 10.98 -1.09
N ALA A 50 2.39 11.36 -0.02
CA ALA A 50 3.77 11.81 -0.10
C ALA A 50 4.55 11.15 1.03
N ARG A 51 5.86 11.01 0.85
CA ARG A 51 6.76 10.61 1.92
C ARG A 51 7.56 11.80 2.39
N ARG A 52 7.77 11.89 3.70
CA ARG A 52 8.71 12.83 4.33
C ARG A 52 9.54 12.05 5.33
N ASP A 53 10.82 11.90 5.07
CA ASP A 53 11.72 11.10 5.90
C ASP A 53 11.17 9.67 6.10
N ARG A 54 10.71 9.35 7.33
CA ARG A 54 10.12 8.05 7.68
C ARG A 54 8.60 8.06 7.75
N ASP A 55 7.97 9.20 7.49
CA ASP A 55 6.53 9.40 7.60
C ASP A 55 5.86 9.33 6.23
N LEU A 56 4.73 8.62 6.17
CA LEU A 56 3.82 8.66 5.04
C LEU A 56 2.72 9.68 5.33
N LEU A 57 2.63 10.69 4.47
CA LEU A 57 1.70 11.80 4.61
C LEU A 57 0.45 11.53 3.78
N LEU A 58 -0.70 11.52 4.48
CA LEU A 58 -2.03 11.54 3.89
C LEU A 58 -2.69 12.88 4.20
N HIS A 59 -3.46 13.41 3.26
CA HIS A 59 -4.19 14.66 3.45
C HIS A 59 -5.65 14.48 3.08
N GLY A 60 -6.53 15.29 3.66
CA GLY A 60 -7.94 15.26 3.34
C GLY A 60 -8.72 16.26 4.18
N SER A 61 -10.03 16.34 3.93
CA SER A 61 -10.91 17.16 4.76
C SER A 61 -10.94 16.64 6.20
N VAL A 62 -10.86 17.55 7.17
CA VAL A 62 -11.06 17.25 8.60
C VAL A 62 -12.44 16.64 8.89
N ALA A 63 -13.43 16.92 8.03
CA ALA A 63 -14.76 16.34 8.12
C ALA A 63 -14.82 14.89 7.59
N SER A 64 -13.81 14.47 6.81
CA SER A 64 -13.81 13.15 6.16
C SER A 64 -13.75 12.02 7.18
N ARG A 65 -14.46 10.93 6.86
CA ARG A 65 -14.49 9.73 7.70
C ARG A 65 -13.09 9.16 7.90
N LEU A 66 -12.28 9.09 6.84
CA LEU A 66 -10.91 8.56 6.92
C LEU A 66 -10.05 9.37 7.89
N VAL A 67 -10.01 10.69 7.77
CA VAL A 67 -9.18 11.53 8.66
C VAL A 67 -9.63 11.42 10.11
N LYS A 68 -10.94 11.35 10.38
CA LYS A 68 -11.46 11.14 11.75
C LYS A 68 -11.07 9.77 12.31
N VAL A 69 -11.21 8.72 11.51
CA VAL A 69 -10.92 7.33 11.93
C VAL A 69 -9.42 7.14 12.18
N LEU A 70 -8.57 7.56 11.23
CA LEU A 70 -7.12 7.43 11.36
C LEU A 70 -6.56 8.41 12.41
N GLY A 71 -7.11 9.62 12.49
CA GLY A 71 -6.76 10.60 13.54
C GLY A 71 -7.14 10.12 14.94
N GLY A 72 -8.10 9.21 15.06
CA GLY A 72 -8.44 8.49 16.30
C GLY A 72 -7.52 7.30 16.60
N GLY A 73 -6.51 7.03 15.79
CA GLY A 73 -5.54 5.94 15.99
C GLY A 73 -5.98 4.57 15.47
N ALA A 74 -7.04 4.51 14.65
CA ALA A 74 -7.43 3.25 14.04
C ALA A 74 -6.32 2.71 13.12
N PRO A 75 -6.08 1.39 13.10
CA PRO A 75 -5.10 0.80 12.20
C PRO A 75 -5.53 0.96 10.75
N CYS A 76 -4.56 1.12 9.86
CA CYS A 76 -4.75 1.10 8.42
C CYS A 76 -3.62 0.35 7.73
N CYS A 77 -3.82 0.06 6.45
CA CYS A 77 -2.79 -0.40 5.53
C CYS A 77 -2.77 0.53 4.33
N VAL A 78 -1.62 1.10 4.01
CA VAL A 78 -1.47 1.95 2.83
C VAL A 78 -0.73 1.16 1.75
N THR A 79 -1.38 0.98 0.61
CA THR A 79 -0.83 0.24 -0.53
C THR A 79 -0.49 1.16 -1.69
N VAL A 80 0.75 1.10 -2.14
CA VAL A 80 1.21 1.70 -3.39
C VAL A 80 1.46 0.57 -4.40
N THR A 81 1.01 0.75 -5.64
CA THR A 81 1.25 -0.19 -6.74
C THR A 81 1.63 0.57 -8.00
N HIS A 82 2.76 0.21 -8.60
CA HIS A 82 3.15 0.59 -9.95
C HIS A 82 3.02 -0.62 -10.86
N LEU A 83 2.21 -0.49 -11.92
CA LEU A 83 2.13 -1.49 -12.98
C LEU A 83 3.14 -1.12 -14.07
N ASP A 84 4.20 -1.92 -14.17
CA ASP A 84 5.30 -1.67 -15.10
C ASP A 84 5.09 -2.40 -16.45
N GLY A 85 4.20 -3.39 -16.51
CA GLY A 85 3.81 -4.03 -17.77
C GLY A 85 3.04 -5.33 -17.61
N LEU A 86 2.46 -5.80 -18.72
CA LEU A 86 1.82 -7.11 -18.81
C LEU A 86 2.82 -8.17 -19.27
N VAL A 87 2.74 -9.36 -18.69
CA VAL A 87 3.52 -10.54 -19.10
C VAL A 87 2.58 -11.49 -19.82
N LEU A 88 2.72 -11.59 -21.14
CA LEU A 88 1.98 -12.53 -21.98
C LEU A 88 2.80 -13.82 -22.13
N ALA A 89 2.33 -14.91 -21.53
CA ALA A 89 2.95 -16.23 -21.67
C ALA A 89 2.20 -17.10 -22.69
N ARG A 90 2.75 -18.29 -22.95
CA ARG A 90 2.13 -19.31 -23.83
C ARG A 90 0.84 -19.92 -23.25
N SER A 91 0.57 -19.72 -21.96
CA SER A 91 -0.67 -20.14 -21.30
C SER A 91 -1.16 -19.08 -20.33
N ALA A 92 -2.47 -18.99 -20.13
CA ALA A 92 -3.07 -18.05 -19.20
C ALA A 92 -2.55 -18.21 -17.76
N PHE A 93 -2.20 -19.44 -17.36
CA PHE A 93 -1.67 -19.74 -16.02
C PHE A 93 -0.30 -19.09 -15.76
N HIS A 94 0.51 -18.88 -16.79
CA HIS A 94 1.82 -18.24 -16.68
C HIS A 94 1.82 -16.76 -17.07
N SER A 95 0.70 -16.24 -17.58
CA SER A 95 0.55 -14.81 -17.82
C SER A 95 0.45 -14.05 -16.48
N SER A 96 1.00 -12.84 -16.44
CA SER A 96 1.11 -12.08 -15.20
C SER A 96 1.30 -10.58 -15.47
N MET A 97 1.80 -9.86 -14.47
CA MET A 97 2.16 -8.45 -14.54
C MET A 97 3.53 -8.24 -13.90
N ASN A 98 4.33 -7.38 -14.52
CA ASN A 98 5.48 -6.74 -13.87
C ASN A 98 4.92 -5.59 -13.04
N TYR A 99 5.16 -5.63 -11.73
CA TYR A 99 4.71 -4.60 -10.82
C TYR A 99 5.70 -4.44 -9.67
N ARG A 100 5.67 -3.25 -9.08
CA ARG A 100 6.31 -2.94 -7.80
C ARG A 100 5.22 -2.47 -6.84
N SER A 101 5.23 -2.96 -5.61
CA SER A 101 4.27 -2.52 -4.61
C SER A 101 4.87 -2.50 -3.21
N VAL A 102 4.31 -1.64 -2.37
CA VAL A 102 4.66 -1.51 -0.95
C VAL A 102 3.37 -1.42 -0.15
N MET A 103 3.34 -2.12 0.99
CA MET A 103 2.31 -2.01 2.01
C MET A 103 2.96 -1.47 3.28
N VAL A 104 2.38 -0.41 3.84
CA VAL A 104 2.79 0.22 5.11
C VAL A 104 1.67 0.04 6.13
#